data_AF-A0A453LQD5-F1
#
_entry.id   AF-A0A453LQD5-F1
#
_cell.length_a   1.000
_cell.length_b   1.000
_cell.length_c   1.000
_cell.angle_alpha   90.00
_cell.angle_beta   90.00
_cell.angle_gamma   90.00
#
_symmetry.space_group_name_H-M   'P 1'
#
loop_
_entity.id
_entity.type
_entity.pdbx_description
1 polymer ?
#
loop_
_entity_poly.entity_id
_entity_poly.type
_entity_poly.pdbx_seq_one_letter_code
_entity_poly.pdbx_strand_id
1 'polypeptide(L)'
;HRLSALHLDEEQAVDATRADAADRLLRLLMLAPSRALPLHLVARIRLDLGLPSDFPRSLLPHYPDYFALSADGRLLELVCYRKDLAVSAVQSYAQRTGGYKIGDPIAFQLSFPRGFELDKNVRKWLDEWQKLPYISPYEDGSHLAPRSDITEKRTVAVLHEALSLTVGKKMEKEVLVKLGEALRLPPGFRKVLARHPGIFYLSHKLRTQTVVLREAYRRHMLVDKHPMMGIRYQFLHLMHMGREEAGKAKGKERKTVRGDQMMGDEYGADGENEDDYDDEEDEEEDEENIEAGVASEDEESDDEDTENRGETGEPQQAAN
;
A
#
# COMPACT_ATOMS: atom_id res chain seq x y z
N HIS A 1 -19.41 -25.35 17.04
CA HIS A 1 -20.23 -25.48 15.81
C HIS A 1 -19.95 -24.34 14.83
N ARG A 2 -20.19 -23.06 15.18
CA ARG A 2 -19.96 -21.91 14.26
C ARG A 2 -18.50 -21.74 13.81
N LEU A 3 -17.53 -21.87 14.73
CA LEU A 3 -16.10 -21.75 14.38
C LEU A 3 -15.63 -22.88 13.43
N SER A 4 -16.07 -24.11 13.67
CA SER A 4 -15.73 -25.27 12.84
C SER A 4 -16.27 -25.14 11.41
N ALA A 5 -17.51 -24.64 11.27
CA ALA A 5 -18.09 -24.35 9.96
C ALA A 5 -17.29 -23.26 9.23
N LEU A 6 -16.93 -22.18 9.93
CA LEU A 6 -16.17 -21.09 9.34
C LEU A 6 -14.76 -21.51 8.88
N HIS A 7 -14.15 -22.46 9.58
CA HIS A 7 -12.86 -23.03 9.17
C HIS A 7 -13.00 -23.86 7.88
N LEU A 8 -14.09 -24.63 7.74
CA LEU A 8 -14.38 -25.35 6.50
C LEU A 8 -14.64 -24.39 5.33
N ASP A 9 -15.36 -23.29 5.58
CA ASP A 9 -15.57 -22.24 4.58
C ASP A 9 -14.24 -21.58 4.17
N GLU A 10 -13.31 -21.40 5.12
CA GLU A 10 -11.96 -20.90 4.86
C GLU A 10 -11.17 -21.85 3.94
N GLU A 11 -11.15 -23.14 4.25
CA GLU A 11 -10.49 -24.15 3.41
C GLU A 11 -11.06 -24.15 1.98
N GLN A 12 -12.39 -24.14 1.85
CA GLN A 12 -13.05 -24.08 0.54
C GLN A 12 -12.72 -22.80 -0.23
N ALA A 13 -12.67 -21.65 0.45
CA ALA A 13 -12.32 -20.38 -0.18
C ALA A 13 -10.85 -20.34 -0.62
N VAL A 14 -9.94 -20.90 0.18
CA VAL A 14 -8.52 -21.05 -0.16
C VAL A 14 -8.37 -21.91 -1.41
N ASP A 15 -9.07 -23.04 -1.48
CA ASP A 15 -9.04 -23.93 -2.65
C ASP A 15 -9.64 -23.28 -3.89
N ALA A 16 -10.79 -22.62 -3.76
CA ALA A 16 -11.46 -21.93 -4.86
C ALA A 16 -10.64 -20.74 -5.41
N THR A 17 -9.84 -20.09 -4.57
CA THR A 17 -9.02 -18.92 -4.94
C THR A 17 -7.55 -19.24 -5.19
N ARG A 18 -7.18 -20.53 -5.21
CA ARG A 18 -5.78 -20.98 -5.31
C ARG A 18 -5.05 -20.44 -6.54
N ALA A 19 -5.69 -20.47 -7.71
CA ALA A 19 -5.10 -19.97 -8.96
C ALA A 19 -4.87 -18.46 -8.92
N ASP A 20 -5.85 -17.70 -8.42
CA ASP A 20 -5.76 -16.25 -8.24
C ASP A 20 -4.69 -15.87 -7.20
N ALA A 21 -4.55 -16.67 -6.13
CA ALA A 21 -3.46 -16.51 -5.16
C ALA A 21 -2.07 -16.78 -5.77
N ALA A 22 -1.95 -17.80 -6.64
CA ALA A 22 -0.72 -18.05 -7.39
C ALA A 22 -0.40 -16.90 -8.35
N ASP A 23 -1.38 -16.40 -9.10
CA ASP A 23 -1.18 -15.28 -10.02
C ASP A 23 -0.77 -14.00 -9.29
N ARG A 24 -1.36 -13.71 -8.11
CA ARG A 24 -0.92 -12.61 -7.24
C ARG A 24 0.53 -12.75 -6.81
N LEU A 25 0.92 -13.94 -6.35
CA LEU A 25 2.29 -14.21 -5.90
C LEU A 25 3.29 -14.10 -7.07
N LEU A 26 2.91 -14.61 -8.23
CA LEU A 26 3.70 -14.53 -9.46
C LEU A 26 3.93 -13.07 -9.87
N ARG A 27 2.86 -12.27 -9.92
CA ARG A 27 2.92 -10.84 -10.22
C ARG A 27 3.76 -10.08 -9.19
N LEU A 28 3.67 -10.43 -7.91
CA LEU A 28 4.51 -9.83 -6.89
C LEU A 28 6.01 -10.10 -7.14
N LEU A 29 6.38 -11.33 -7.51
CA LEU A 29 7.77 -11.65 -7.86
C LEU A 29 8.23 -10.93 -9.14
N MET A 30 7.33 -10.72 -10.11
CA MET A 30 7.61 -9.96 -11.32
C MET A 30 7.89 -8.47 -11.06
N LEU A 31 7.42 -7.90 -9.94
CA LEU A 31 7.79 -6.55 -9.52
C LEU A 31 9.23 -6.47 -8.99
N ALA A 32 9.78 -7.56 -8.47
CA ALA A 32 11.12 -7.57 -7.90
C ALA A 32 12.16 -7.53 -9.02
N PRO A 33 13.14 -6.61 -9.01
CA PRO A 33 14.17 -6.53 -10.05
C PRO A 33 15.01 -7.81 -10.19
N SER A 34 15.28 -8.49 -9.05
CA SER A 34 15.96 -9.78 -9.00
C SER A 34 15.05 -10.97 -9.35
N ARG A 35 13.76 -10.72 -9.62
CA ARG A 35 12.72 -11.74 -9.82
C ARG A 35 12.66 -12.75 -8.66
N ALA A 36 13.00 -12.28 -7.47
CA ALA A 36 13.10 -13.09 -6.27
C ALA A 36 12.81 -12.21 -5.06
N LEU A 37 12.15 -12.79 -4.05
CA LEU A 37 11.87 -12.14 -2.78
C LEU A 37 12.27 -13.04 -1.61
N PRO A 38 12.67 -12.47 -0.46
CA PRO A 38 12.88 -13.27 0.75
C PRO A 38 11.62 -14.03 1.13
N LEU A 39 11.73 -15.35 1.30
CA LEU A 39 10.60 -16.22 1.62
C LEU A 39 9.93 -15.81 2.94
N HIS A 40 10.71 -15.37 3.92
CA HIS A 40 10.17 -14.88 5.20
C HIS A 40 9.33 -13.61 5.05
N LEU A 41 9.65 -12.74 4.07
CA LEU A 41 8.87 -11.55 3.77
C LEU A 41 7.55 -11.94 3.09
N VAL A 42 7.58 -12.86 2.11
CA VAL A 42 6.37 -13.41 1.49
C VAL A 42 5.48 -14.08 2.54
N ALA A 43 6.08 -14.85 3.45
CA ALA A 43 5.36 -15.47 4.57
C ALA A 43 4.73 -14.43 5.51
N ARG A 44 5.35 -13.25 5.71
CA ARG A 44 4.79 -12.16 6.52
C ARG A 44 3.51 -11.59 5.89
N ILE A 45 3.45 -11.47 4.56
CA ILE A 45 2.27 -10.94 3.82
C ILE A 45 1.35 -12.04 3.27
N ARG A 46 1.54 -13.30 3.67
CA ARG A 46 0.80 -14.43 3.10
C ARG A 46 -0.72 -14.26 3.19
N LEU A 47 -1.20 -13.71 4.32
CA LEU A 47 -2.62 -13.44 4.50
C LEU A 47 -3.07 -12.30 3.59
N ASP A 48 -2.29 -11.23 3.42
CA ASP A 48 -2.64 -10.14 2.51
C ASP A 48 -2.75 -10.63 1.05
N LEU A 49 -1.96 -11.63 0.66
CA LEU A 49 -2.02 -12.26 -0.67
C LEU A 49 -3.06 -13.39 -0.80
N GLY A 50 -3.73 -13.76 0.30
CA GLY A 50 -4.66 -14.90 0.31
C GLY A 50 -3.99 -16.26 0.14
N LEU A 51 -2.73 -16.39 0.55
CA LEU A 51 -1.97 -17.64 0.50
C LEU A 51 -2.30 -18.53 1.71
N PRO A 52 -2.26 -19.86 1.54
CA PRO A 52 -2.30 -20.81 2.66
C PRO A 52 -1.20 -20.55 3.69
N SER A 53 -1.42 -20.95 4.94
CA SER A 53 -0.43 -20.81 6.01
C SER A 53 0.87 -21.57 5.72
N ASP A 54 0.77 -22.69 4.99
CA ASP A 54 1.84 -23.58 4.57
C ASP A 54 2.09 -23.54 3.05
N PHE A 55 1.82 -22.40 2.40
CA PHE A 55 1.93 -22.23 0.94
C PHE A 55 3.23 -22.78 0.30
N PRO A 56 4.41 -22.82 0.96
CA PRO A 56 5.60 -23.44 0.36
C PRO A 56 5.40 -24.92 0.03
N ARG A 57 4.54 -25.61 0.77
CA ARG A 57 4.22 -27.04 0.59
C ARG A 57 2.88 -27.26 -0.09
N SER A 58 1.90 -26.39 0.17
CA SER A 58 0.52 -26.56 -0.33
C SER A 58 0.21 -25.81 -1.62
N LEU A 59 0.99 -24.80 -1.99
CA LEU A 59 0.78 -24.02 -3.23
C LEU A 59 1.92 -24.21 -4.24
N LEU A 60 3.16 -23.96 -3.84
CA LEU A 60 4.29 -23.88 -4.79
C LEU A 60 4.47 -25.16 -5.64
N PRO A 61 4.36 -26.39 -5.10
CA PRO A 61 4.51 -27.61 -5.89
C PRO A 61 3.48 -27.79 -7.01
N HIS A 62 2.33 -27.09 -6.93
CA HIS A 62 1.32 -27.10 -7.98
C HIS A 62 1.61 -26.13 -9.13
N TYR A 63 2.58 -25.23 -8.96
CA TYR A 63 2.98 -24.24 -9.96
C TYR A 63 4.51 -24.24 -10.16
N PRO A 64 5.10 -25.39 -10.57
CA PRO A 64 6.56 -25.52 -10.73
C PRO A 64 7.11 -24.61 -11.85
N ASP A 65 6.28 -24.27 -12.84
CA ASP A 65 6.66 -23.35 -13.92
C ASP A 65 6.70 -21.87 -13.46
N TYR A 66 6.15 -21.58 -12.28
CA TYR A 66 6.05 -20.23 -11.72
C TYR A 66 7.10 -19.99 -10.65
N PHE A 67 7.30 -20.97 -9.76
CA PHE A 67 8.01 -20.77 -8.51
C PHE A 67 9.12 -21.79 -8.28
N ALA A 68 10.27 -21.30 -7.83
CA ALA A 68 11.34 -22.11 -7.30
C ALA A 68 11.78 -21.57 -5.94
N LEU A 69 12.29 -22.47 -5.10
CA LEU A 69 13.05 -22.07 -3.91
C LEU A 69 14.53 -22.12 -4.25
N SER A 70 15.25 -21.08 -3.84
CA SER A 70 16.72 -21.08 -3.85
C SER A 70 17.30 -22.27 -3.08
N ALA A 71 18.55 -22.64 -3.36
CA ALA A 71 19.21 -23.81 -2.78
C ALA A 71 19.26 -23.81 -1.23
N ASP A 72 19.33 -22.63 -0.61
CA ASP A 72 19.30 -22.47 0.85
C ASP A 72 17.88 -22.29 1.43
N GLY A 73 16.86 -22.28 0.57
CA GLY A 73 15.46 -22.12 0.92
C GLY A 73 15.07 -20.72 1.39
N ARG A 74 15.94 -19.71 1.25
CA ARG A 74 15.70 -18.36 1.81
C ARG A 74 14.98 -17.42 0.85
N LEU A 75 15.17 -17.61 -0.45
CA LEU A 75 14.51 -16.85 -1.51
C LEU A 75 13.46 -17.70 -2.21
N LEU A 76 12.33 -17.06 -2.49
CA LEU A 76 11.34 -17.50 -3.46
C LEU A 76 11.64 -16.81 -4.79
N GLU A 77 11.85 -17.60 -5.84
CA GLU A 77 12.30 -17.16 -7.15
C GLU A 77 11.23 -17.39 -8.21
N LEU A 78 11.15 -16.45 -9.15
CA LEU A 78 10.35 -16.57 -10.37
C LEU A 78 11.05 -17.50 -11.35
N VAL A 79 10.37 -18.56 -11.77
CA VAL A 79 10.88 -19.49 -12.80
C VAL A 79 10.63 -18.93 -14.19
N CYS A 80 9.37 -18.62 -14.50
CA CYS A 80 8.96 -18.11 -15.82
C CYS A 80 8.28 -16.74 -15.72
N TYR A 81 8.77 -15.78 -16.51
CA TYR A 81 8.14 -14.47 -16.61
C TYR A 81 6.95 -14.49 -17.58
N ARG A 82 5.75 -14.26 -17.08
CA ARG A 82 4.48 -14.21 -17.82
C ARG A 82 4.16 -12.80 -18.29
N LYS A 83 4.47 -12.47 -19.56
CA LYS A 83 4.25 -11.12 -20.11
C LYS A 83 2.79 -10.69 -20.15
N ASP A 84 1.87 -11.64 -20.31
CA ASP A 84 0.43 -11.41 -20.33
C ASP A 84 -0.13 -11.03 -18.95
N LEU A 85 0.58 -11.35 -17.86
CA LEU A 85 0.25 -10.89 -16.50
C LEU A 85 0.94 -9.58 -16.12
N ALA A 86 1.84 -9.06 -16.97
CA ALA A 86 2.61 -7.83 -16.75
C ALA A 86 1.78 -6.57 -17.08
N VAL A 87 0.54 -6.52 -16.59
CA VAL A 87 -0.37 -5.37 -16.74
C VAL A 87 -0.76 -4.93 -15.34
N SER A 88 -0.50 -3.67 -14.98
CA SER A 88 -0.85 -3.17 -13.65
C SER A 88 -2.36 -2.99 -13.47
N ALA A 89 -2.81 -2.86 -12.23
CA ALA A 89 -4.20 -2.55 -11.92
C ALA A 89 -4.65 -1.22 -12.54
N VAL A 90 -3.77 -0.22 -12.54
CA VAL A 90 -4.01 1.09 -13.17
C VAL A 90 -4.12 0.97 -14.69
N GLN A 91 -3.22 0.21 -15.34
CA GLN A 91 -3.31 -0.07 -16.78
C GLN A 91 -4.60 -0.83 -17.13
N SER A 92 -4.91 -1.88 -16.36
CA SER A 92 -6.11 -2.71 -16.54
C SER A 92 -7.40 -1.91 -16.36
N TYR A 93 -7.41 -0.91 -15.48
CA TYR A 93 -8.52 0.02 -15.34
C TYR A 93 -8.65 0.92 -16.56
N ALA A 94 -7.56 1.58 -16.98
CA ALA A 94 -7.57 2.51 -18.11
C ALA A 94 -7.95 1.84 -19.45
N GLN A 95 -7.51 0.59 -19.67
CA GLN A 95 -7.91 -0.21 -20.82
C GLN A 95 -9.43 -0.45 -20.88
N ARG A 96 -10.07 -0.66 -19.71
CA ARG A 96 -11.51 -0.90 -19.62
C ARG A 96 -12.35 0.36 -19.73
N THR A 97 -11.85 1.51 -19.30
CA THR A 97 -12.65 2.74 -19.16
C THR A 97 -12.49 3.76 -20.27
N GLY A 98 -11.49 3.67 -21.16
CA GLY A 98 -11.43 4.60 -22.29
C GLY A 98 -10.14 4.68 -23.11
N GLY A 99 -9.70 3.57 -23.70
CA GLY A 99 -8.81 3.63 -24.86
C GLY A 99 -7.34 3.95 -24.58
N TYR A 100 -6.82 3.53 -23.43
CA TYR A 100 -5.36 3.53 -23.18
C TYR A 100 -4.61 2.69 -24.22
N LYS A 101 -3.63 3.30 -24.89
CA LYS A 101 -2.57 2.60 -25.62
C LYS A 101 -1.26 2.69 -24.85
N ILE A 102 -0.41 1.67 -25.01
CA ILE A 102 0.93 1.67 -24.42
C ILE A 102 1.67 2.94 -24.87
N GLY A 103 2.17 3.71 -23.90
CA GLY A 103 2.83 5.01 -24.12
C GLY A 103 1.98 6.22 -23.77
N ASP A 104 0.66 6.08 -23.63
CA ASP A 104 -0.20 7.19 -23.20
C ASP A 104 0.00 7.48 -21.69
N PRO A 105 -0.13 8.75 -21.26
CA PRO A 105 -0.25 9.07 -19.85
C PRO A 105 -1.46 8.37 -19.23
N ILE A 106 -1.27 7.78 -18.05
CA ILE A 106 -2.38 7.27 -17.23
C ILE A 106 -2.43 8.07 -15.95
N ALA A 107 -3.61 8.62 -15.66
CA ALA A 107 -3.88 9.28 -14.40
C ALA A 107 -4.38 8.28 -13.36
N PHE A 108 -3.91 8.41 -12.12
CA PHE A 108 -4.43 7.67 -10.98
C PHE A 108 -5.82 8.17 -10.59
N GLN A 109 -6.69 7.27 -10.14
CA GLN A 109 -7.96 7.69 -9.56
C GLN A 109 -7.70 8.38 -8.22
N LEU A 110 -8.19 9.61 -8.11
CA LEU A 110 -8.05 10.42 -6.91
C LEU A 110 -9.37 10.45 -6.14
N SER A 111 -9.30 10.19 -4.85
CA SER A 111 -10.44 10.33 -3.93
C SER A 111 -9.99 11.08 -2.69
N PHE A 112 -10.64 12.20 -2.40
CA PHE A 112 -10.36 13.00 -1.21
C PHE A 112 -11.55 12.93 -0.23
N PRO A 113 -11.30 13.02 1.09
CA PRO A 113 -12.37 13.19 2.08
C PRO A 113 -13.24 14.41 1.75
N ARG A 114 -14.49 14.40 2.22
CA ARG A 114 -15.36 15.59 2.11
C ARG A 114 -14.71 16.75 2.87
N GLY A 115 -14.72 17.94 2.26
CA GLY A 115 -14.10 19.13 2.85
C GLY A 115 -12.56 19.18 2.74
N PHE A 116 -11.93 18.18 2.12
CA PHE A 116 -10.49 18.22 1.91
C PHE A 116 -10.12 19.19 0.78
N GLU A 117 -9.44 20.28 1.14
CA GLU A 117 -8.96 21.28 0.18
C GLU A 117 -7.45 21.14 -0.03
N LEU A 118 -7.07 20.97 -1.30
CA LEU A 118 -5.67 21.05 -1.71
C LEU A 118 -5.29 22.52 -1.89
N ASP A 119 -4.13 22.90 -1.35
CA ASP A 119 -3.49 24.16 -1.70
C ASP A 119 -3.39 24.32 -3.23
N LYS A 120 -3.51 25.55 -3.72
CA LYS A 120 -3.54 25.85 -5.16
C LYS A 120 -2.27 25.38 -5.87
N ASN A 121 -1.10 25.52 -5.23
CA ASN A 121 0.17 25.09 -5.80
C ASN A 121 0.26 23.56 -5.83
N VAL A 122 -0.19 22.89 -4.76
CA VAL A 122 -0.24 21.42 -4.70
C VAL A 122 -1.18 20.86 -5.76
N ARG A 123 -2.34 21.48 -5.96
CA ARG A 123 -3.29 21.11 -7.02
C ARG A 123 -2.67 21.25 -8.40
N LYS A 124 -2.03 22.38 -8.69
CA LYS A 124 -1.35 22.61 -9.97
C LYS A 124 -0.24 21.59 -10.21
N TRP A 125 0.57 21.30 -9.20
CA TRP A 125 1.60 20.26 -9.28
C TRP A 125 0.99 18.89 -9.54
N LEU A 126 -0.08 18.52 -8.83
CA LEU A 126 -0.75 17.23 -9.00
C LEU A 126 -1.34 17.07 -10.40
N ASP A 127 -1.92 18.14 -10.96
CA ASP A 127 -2.47 18.15 -12.32
C ASP A 127 -1.38 17.92 -13.38
N GLU A 128 -0.19 18.53 -13.23
CA GLU A 128 0.96 18.28 -14.11
C GLU A 128 1.56 16.87 -13.89
N TRP A 129 1.67 16.43 -12.64
CA TRP A 129 2.15 15.10 -12.29
C TRP A 129 1.27 13.98 -12.88
N GLN A 130 -0.06 14.18 -12.87
CA GLN A 130 -1.00 13.23 -13.47
C GLN A 130 -0.83 13.11 -15.00
N LYS A 131 -0.32 14.14 -15.68
CA LYS A 131 -0.07 14.14 -17.15
C LYS A 131 1.26 13.50 -17.54
N LEU A 132 2.16 13.23 -16.60
CA LEU A 132 3.43 12.56 -16.90
C LEU A 132 3.23 11.18 -17.53
N PRO A 133 4.17 10.69 -18.35
CA PRO A 133 4.13 9.33 -18.89
C PRO A 133 3.92 8.28 -17.79
N TYR A 134 3.12 7.25 -18.06
CA TYR A 134 2.96 6.13 -17.14
C TYR A 134 3.94 5.02 -17.52
N ILE A 135 4.90 4.77 -16.64
CA ILE A 135 5.86 3.66 -16.77
C ILE A 135 5.33 2.49 -15.96
N SER A 136 5.20 1.31 -16.59
CA SER A 136 4.62 0.16 -15.92
C SER A 136 5.48 -0.26 -14.72
N PRO A 137 4.87 -0.69 -13.60
CA PRO A 137 5.57 -1.34 -12.48
C PRO A 137 6.39 -2.57 -12.91
N TYR A 138 6.02 -3.20 -14.02
CA TYR A 138 6.67 -4.39 -14.57
C TYR A 138 7.77 -4.09 -15.60
N GLU A 139 7.96 -2.82 -15.95
CA GLU A 139 9.02 -2.35 -16.84
C GLU A 139 10.24 -1.89 -16.03
N ASP A 140 11.42 -1.94 -16.64
CA ASP A 140 12.64 -1.46 -16.01
C ASP A 140 12.64 0.08 -15.88
N GLY A 141 12.75 0.58 -14.65
CA GLY A 141 12.82 2.00 -14.33
C GLY A 141 14.22 2.47 -13.91
N SER A 142 15.25 1.64 -14.06
CA SER A 142 16.62 1.93 -13.61
C SER A 142 17.25 3.17 -14.26
N HIS A 143 16.76 3.54 -15.45
CA HIS A 143 17.22 4.69 -16.23
C HIS A 143 16.65 6.03 -15.77
N LEU A 144 15.69 6.03 -14.85
CA LEU A 144 15.01 7.26 -14.43
C LEU A 144 15.88 8.09 -13.50
N ALA A 145 15.86 9.41 -13.70
CA ALA A 145 16.58 10.35 -12.87
C ALA A 145 16.10 10.25 -11.41
N PRO A 146 17.02 10.09 -10.43
CA PRO A 146 16.65 10.09 -9.02
C PRO A 146 15.90 11.37 -8.64
N ARG A 147 14.94 11.28 -7.73
CA ARG A 147 14.16 12.42 -7.19
C ARG A 147 13.35 13.24 -8.22
N SER A 148 13.17 12.73 -9.44
CA SER A 148 12.29 13.34 -10.44
C SER A 148 10.81 12.96 -10.22
N ASP A 149 9.89 13.80 -10.71
CA ASP A 149 8.45 13.52 -10.63
C ASP A 149 8.06 12.23 -11.38
N ILE A 150 8.77 11.87 -12.45
CA ILE A 150 8.55 10.61 -13.17
C ILE A 150 8.99 9.40 -12.34
N THR A 151 10.09 9.51 -11.58
CA THR A 151 10.52 8.48 -10.62
C THR A 151 9.52 8.35 -9.47
N GLU A 152 8.99 9.48 -8.98
CA GLU A 152 7.91 9.48 -7.98
C GLU A 152 6.65 8.81 -8.54
N LYS A 153 6.26 9.10 -9.78
CA LYS A 153 5.11 8.48 -10.45
C LYS A 153 5.25 6.98 -10.60
N ARG A 154 6.42 6.49 -11.02
CA ARG A 154 6.69 5.04 -11.05
C ARG A 154 6.68 4.43 -9.66
N THR A 155 7.19 5.13 -8.65
CA THR A 155 7.17 4.67 -7.25
C THR A 155 5.73 4.51 -6.75
N VAL A 156 4.85 5.49 -7.02
CA VAL A 156 3.41 5.37 -6.75
C VAL A 156 2.82 4.18 -7.49
N ALA A 157 3.17 3.97 -8.76
CA ALA A 157 2.67 2.85 -9.55
C ALA A 157 3.05 1.49 -8.95
N VAL A 158 4.29 1.31 -8.49
CA VAL A 158 4.74 0.05 -7.85
C VAL A 158 4.04 -0.18 -6.52
N LEU A 159 3.91 0.85 -5.67
CA LEU A 159 3.21 0.73 -4.39
C LEU A 159 1.72 0.46 -4.58
N HIS A 160 1.11 1.13 -5.56
CA HIS A 160 -0.28 0.90 -5.94
C HIS A 160 -0.47 -0.53 -6.40
N GLU A 161 0.39 -1.02 -7.29
CA GLU A 161 0.33 -2.40 -7.78
C GLU A 161 0.48 -3.40 -6.63
N ALA A 162 1.49 -3.24 -5.77
CA ALA A 162 1.72 -4.12 -4.63
C ALA A 162 0.51 -4.20 -3.69
N LEU A 163 -0.14 -3.06 -3.40
CA LEU A 163 -1.37 -3.03 -2.62
C LEU A 163 -2.55 -3.64 -3.38
N SER A 164 -2.64 -3.42 -4.68
CA SER A 164 -3.69 -3.96 -5.53
C SER A 164 -3.64 -5.49 -5.61
N LEU A 165 -2.47 -6.09 -5.45
CA LEU A 165 -2.29 -7.54 -5.33
C LEU A 165 -2.80 -8.09 -3.99
N THR A 166 -3.08 -7.26 -2.99
CA THR A 166 -3.63 -7.77 -1.72
C THR A 166 -5.15 -7.97 -1.82
N VAL A 167 -5.67 -9.03 -1.16
CA VAL A 167 -7.10 -9.34 -1.13
C VAL A 167 -7.93 -8.22 -0.48
N GLY A 168 -7.32 -7.47 0.43
CA GLY A 168 -7.93 -6.34 1.12
C GLY A 168 -7.57 -4.97 0.55
N LYS A 169 -6.75 -4.89 -0.49
CA LYS A 169 -6.28 -3.61 -1.08
C LYS A 169 -5.63 -2.68 -0.04
N LYS A 170 -4.95 -3.29 0.94
CA LYS A 170 -4.31 -2.63 2.09
C LYS A 170 -3.18 -3.47 2.67
N MET A 171 -2.23 -2.83 3.36
CA MET A 171 -1.11 -3.49 4.04
C MET A 171 -0.61 -2.64 5.21
N GLU A 172 -0.09 -3.29 6.26
CA GLU A 172 0.64 -2.61 7.34
C GLU A 172 1.81 -1.79 6.76
N LYS A 173 1.95 -0.52 7.15
CA LYS A 173 2.94 0.41 6.59
C LYS A 173 4.37 -0.12 6.70
N GLU A 174 4.75 -0.63 7.88
CA GLU A 174 6.11 -1.14 8.11
C GLU A 174 6.42 -2.38 7.24
N VAL A 175 5.40 -3.18 6.94
CA VAL A 175 5.54 -4.33 6.04
C VAL A 175 5.65 -3.86 4.58
N LEU A 176 4.85 -2.86 4.19
CA LEU A 176 4.94 -2.25 2.87
C LEU A 176 6.30 -1.57 2.65
N VAL A 177 6.89 -0.98 3.67
CA VAL A 177 8.25 -0.41 3.61
C VAL A 177 9.29 -1.51 3.35
N LYS A 178 9.27 -2.59 4.12
CA LYS A 178 10.18 -3.74 3.90
C LYS A 178 10.00 -4.36 2.50
N LEU A 179 8.76 -4.40 2.01
CA LEU A 179 8.47 -4.83 0.65
C LEU A 179 9.05 -3.86 -0.39
N GLY A 180 8.84 -2.55 -0.22
CA GLY A 180 9.41 -1.54 -1.11
C GLY A 180 10.94 -1.58 -1.17
N GLU A 181 11.60 -1.84 -0.05
CA GLU A 181 13.05 -2.08 0.01
C GLU A 181 13.45 -3.33 -0.80
N ALA A 182 12.73 -4.45 -0.63
CA ALA A 182 12.96 -5.67 -1.40
C ALA A 182 12.72 -5.48 -2.91
N LEU A 183 11.80 -4.57 -3.29
CA LEU A 183 11.55 -4.15 -4.66
C LEU A 183 12.53 -3.10 -5.19
N ARG A 184 13.52 -2.70 -4.38
CA ARG A 184 14.54 -1.67 -4.68
C ARG A 184 13.94 -0.30 -5.04
N LEU A 185 12.89 0.11 -4.33
CA LEU A 185 12.37 1.46 -4.47
C LEU A 185 13.40 2.52 -3.99
N PRO A 186 13.37 3.75 -4.54
CA PRO A 186 14.33 4.79 -4.19
C PRO A 186 14.36 5.11 -2.69
N PRO A 187 15.52 5.49 -2.13
CA PRO A 187 15.60 5.91 -0.73
C PRO A 187 14.58 7.01 -0.40
N GLY A 188 13.86 6.84 0.71
CA GLY A 188 12.84 7.80 1.14
C GLY A 188 11.48 7.65 0.45
N PHE A 189 11.25 6.60 -0.36
CA PHE A 189 9.95 6.35 -1.02
C PHE A 189 8.76 6.35 -0.05
N ARG A 190 8.96 6.02 1.24
CA ARG A 190 7.91 6.08 2.26
C ARG A 190 7.19 7.44 2.33
N LYS A 191 7.87 8.55 1.99
CA LYS A 191 7.28 9.90 1.95
C LYS A 191 6.20 10.03 0.87
N VAL A 192 6.25 9.21 -0.18
CA VAL A 192 5.25 9.17 -1.26
C VAL A 192 3.86 8.85 -0.72
N LEU A 193 3.76 8.01 0.32
CA LEU A 193 2.48 7.66 0.93
C LEU A 193 1.74 8.89 1.49
N ALA A 194 2.48 9.83 2.09
CA ALA A 194 1.93 11.08 2.62
C ALA A 194 1.72 12.15 1.54
N ARG A 195 2.59 12.18 0.52
CA ARG A 195 2.50 13.14 -0.61
C ARG A 195 1.34 12.87 -1.56
N HIS A 196 0.80 11.65 -1.56
CA HIS A 196 -0.30 11.23 -2.45
C HIS A 196 -1.57 10.84 -1.66
N PRO A 197 -2.14 11.75 -0.85
CA PRO A 197 -3.28 11.44 0.02
C PRO A 197 -4.57 11.18 -0.76
N GLY A 198 -4.63 11.51 -2.06
CA GLY A 198 -5.76 11.16 -2.94
C GLY A 198 -5.75 9.70 -3.41
N ILE A 199 -4.59 9.03 -3.33
CA ILE A 199 -4.39 7.64 -3.77
C ILE A 199 -4.30 6.71 -2.56
N PHE A 200 -3.44 7.09 -1.60
CA PHE A 200 -3.21 6.33 -0.38
C PHE A 200 -3.95 6.97 0.79
N TYR A 201 -4.63 6.13 1.56
CA TYR A 201 -5.12 6.49 2.89
C TYR A 201 -4.23 5.83 3.94
N LEU A 202 -3.73 6.61 4.89
CA LEU A 202 -3.01 6.10 6.05
C LEU A 202 -3.96 6.03 7.24
N SER A 203 -4.31 4.82 7.66
CA SER A 203 -5.15 4.57 8.83
C SER A 203 -4.28 4.36 10.06
N HIS A 204 -4.59 5.07 11.14
CA HIS A 204 -3.95 4.93 12.44
C HIS A 204 -4.95 4.25 13.37
N LYS A 205 -4.78 2.96 13.65
CA LYS A 205 -5.65 2.21 14.56
C LYS A 205 -4.82 1.33 15.48
N LEU A 206 -5.09 1.40 16.79
CA LEU A 206 -4.49 0.51 17.79
C LEU A 206 -2.95 0.40 17.63
N ARG A 207 -2.27 1.55 17.55
CA ARG A 207 -0.81 1.68 17.32
C ARG A 207 -0.28 1.09 16.00
N THR A 208 -1.16 0.68 15.09
CA THR A 208 -0.81 0.13 13.78
C THR A 208 -1.16 1.13 12.69
N GLN A 209 -0.17 1.44 11.84
CA GLN A 209 -0.37 2.24 10.63
C GLN A 209 -0.65 1.31 9.45
N THR A 210 -1.79 1.48 8.79
CA THR A 210 -2.19 0.68 7.61
C THR A 210 -2.36 1.58 6.41
N VAL A 211 -1.70 1.24 5.30
CA VAL A 211 -1.86 1.91 4.02
C VAL A 211 -2.99 1.23 3.25
N VAL A 212 -3.93 2.01 2.73
CA VAL A 212 -5.12 1.54 2.01
C VAL A 212 -5.22 2.26 0.67
N LEU A 213 -5.56 1.53 -0.40
CA LEU A 213 -5.90 2.15 -1.69
C LEU A 213 -7.28 2.79 -1.62
N ARG A 214 -7.38 4.10 -1.83
CA ARG A 214 -8.66 4.81 -1.73
C ARG A 214 -9.66 4.38 -2.78
N GLU A 215 -9.21 4.24 -4.03
CA GLU A 215 -10.07 3.81 -5.15
C GLU A 215 -10.72 2.43 -4.94
N ALA A 216 -10.12 1.60 -4.09
CA ALA A 216 -10.62 0.26 -3.79
C ALA A 216 -11.81 0.27 -2.82
N TYR A 217 -12.17 1.41 -2.23
CA TYR A 217 -13.22 1.51 -1.23
C TYR A 217 -14.29 2.54 -1.59
N ARG A 218 -15.55 2.17 -1.39
CA ARG A 218 -16.71 3.07 -1.49
C ARG A 218 -17.58 2.89 -0.26
N ARG A 219 -17.88 3.99 0.45
CA ARG A 219 -18.67 3.97 1.70
C ARG A 219 -18.16 2.92 2.69
N HIS A 220 -16.84 2.91 2.92
CA HIS A 220 -16.13 1.96 3.81
C HIS A 220 -16.14 0.49 3.37
N MET A 221 -16.73 0.17 2.23
CA MET A 221 -16.79 -1.20 1.69
C MET A 221 -15.80 -1.38 0.54
N LEU A 222 -15.13 -2.54 0.54
CA LEU A 222 -14.27 -2.95 -0.57
C LEU A 222 -15.11 -3.10 -1.84
N VAL A 223 -14.70 -2.44 -2.91
CA VAL A 223 -15.40 -2.44 -4.21
C VAL A 223 -15.35 -3.84 -4.83
N ASP A 224 -14.15 -4.40 -4.96
CA ASP A 224 -13.93 -5.74 -5.50
C ASP A 224 -13.86 -6.75 -4.36
N LYS A 225 -14.98 -7.42 -4.09
CA LYS A 225 -15.10 -8.36 -2.98
C LYS A 225 -14.29 -9.64 -3.23
N HIS A 226 -13.48 -10.02 -2.25
CA HIS A 226 -12.78 -11.31 -2.23
C HIS A 226 -13.40 -12.24 -1.18
N PRO A 227 -13.63 -13.55 -1.46
CA PRO A 227 -14.23 -14.49 -0.50
C PRO A 227 -13.53 -14.50 0.88
N MET A 228 -12.19 -14.51 0.87
CA MET A 228 -11.39 -14.45 2.09
C MET A 228 -11.67 -13.22 2.97
N MET A 229 -12.07 -12.09 2.39
CA MET A 229 -12.44 -10.92 3.19
C MET A 229 -13.75 -11.16 3.93
N GLY A 230 -14.74 -11.78 3.28
CA GLY A 230 -16.00 -12.17 3.93
C GLY A 230 -15.77 -13.08 5.14
N ILE A 231 -14.92 -14.09 4.97
CA ILE A 231 -14.55 -15.03 6.04
C ILE A 231 -13.82 -14.32 7.19
N ARG A 232 -12.88 -13.41 6.88
CA ARG A 232 -12.19 -12.58 7.89
C ARG A 232 -13.14 -11.71 8.69
N TYR A 233 -14.13 -11.09 8.04
CA TYR A 233 -15.15 -10.30 8.73
C TYR A 233 -15.97 -11.17 9.69
N GLN A 234 -16.31 -12.41 9.30
CA GLN A 234 -17.03 -13.33 10.17
C GLN A 234 -16.18 -13.79 11.36
N PHE A 235 -14.89 -14.08 11.17
CA PHE A 235 -13.96 -14.37 12.28
C PHE A 235 -13.87 -13.19 13.25
N LEU A 236 -13.70 -11.97 12.72
CA LEU A 236 -13.63 -10.76 13.53
C LEU A 236 -14.91 -10.57 14.36
N HIS A 237 -16.08 -10.72 13.72
CA HIS A 237 -17.37 -10.63 14.39
C HIS A 237 -17.49 -11.66 15.53
N LEU A 238 -17.12 -12.93 15.31
CA LEU A 238 -17.13 -13.96 16.35
C LEU A 238 -16.18 -13.63 17.51
N MET A 239 -15.01 -13.05 17.24
CA MET A 239 -14.08 -12.62 18.28
C MET A 239 -14.65 -11.49 19.15
N HIS A 240 -15.38 -10.54 18.55
CA HIS A 240 -16.05 -9.46 19.30
C HIS A 240 -17.20 -10.01 20.16
N MET A 241 -18.06 -10.85 19.59
CA MET A 241 -19.15 -11.48 20.34
C MET A 241 -18.62 -12.28 21.54
N GLY A 242 -17.55 -13.05 21.36
CA GLY A 242 -16.92 -13.80 22.46
C GLY A 242 -16.33 -12.91 23.55
N ARG A 243 -15.82 -11.72 23.21
CA ARG A 243 -15.35 -10.73 24.21
C ARG A 243 -16.50 -10.11 24.98
N GLU A 244 -17.60 -9.79 24.32
CA GLU A 244 -18.80 -9.25 24.98
C GLU A 244 -19.43 -10.28 25.93
N GLU A 245 -19.50 -11.55 25.53
CA GLU A 245 -20.01 -12.64 26.37
C GLU A 245 -19.08 -12.88 27.59
N ALA A 246 -17.76 -12.84 27.40
CA ALA A 246 -16.80 -12.93 28.50
C ALA A 246 -16.86 -11.71 29.45
N GLY A 247 -17.11 -10.51 28.92
CA GLY A 247 -17.35 -9.30 29.70
C GLY A 247 -18.64 -9.37 30.53
N LYS A 248 -19.73 -9.90 29.94
CA LYS A 248 -21.01 -10.14 30.63
C LYS A 248 -20.90 -11.22 31.71
N ALA A 249 -20.08 -12.25 31.51
CA ALA A 249 -19.80 -13.27 32.52
C ALA A 249 -19.04 -12.68 33.73
N LYS A 250 -18.01 -11.85 33.50
CA LYS A 250 -17.29 -11.13 34.58
C LYS A 250 -18.15 -10.06 35.28
N GLY A 251 -19.11 -9.46 34.58
CA GLY A 251 -20.08 -8.53 35.16
C GLY A 251 -21.10 -9.21 36.08
N LYS A 252 -21.42 -10.49 35.84
CA LYS A 252 -22.30 -11.29 36.71
C LYS A 252 -21.61 -11.76 37.99
N GLU A 253 -20.32 -12.08 37.96
CA GLU A 253 -19.55 -12.41 39.17
C GLU A 253 -19.40 -11.23 40.14
N ARG A 254 -19.44 -9.98 39.62
CA ARG A 254 -19.44 -8.77 40.47
C ARG A 254 -20.80 -8.43 41.09
N LYS A 255 -21.90 -8.98 40.58
CA LYS A 255 -23.26 -8.71 41.10
C LYS A 255 -23.72 -9.72 42.17
N THR A 256 -22.99 -10.79 42.43
CA THR A 256 -23.36 -11.81 43.44
C THR A 256 -22.84 -11.53 44.86
N VAL A 257 -22.22 -10.36 45.12
CA VAL A 257 -21.70 -9.98 46.47
C VAL A 257 -22.36 -8.70 47.02
N ARG A 258 -23.63 -8.45 46.70
CA ARG A 258 -24.43 -7.49 47.47
C ARG A 258 -25.88 -7.89 47.48
N GLY A 259 -26.20 -8.81 48.39
CA GLY A 259 -27.57 -9.06 48.81
C GLY A 259 -28.09 -7.86 49.59
N ASP A 260 -29.24 -7.37 49.16
CA ASP A 260 -30.48 -7.23 49.94
C ASP A 260 -31.19 -5.87 49.77
N GLN A 261 -32.53 -5.97 49.69
CA GLN A 261 -33.60 -4.96 49.85
C GLN A 261 -34.21 -4.21 48.63
N MET A 262 -35.38 -4.74 48.21
CA MET A 262 -36.74 -4.13 48.17
C MET A 262 -37.22 -3.25 46.99
N MET A 263 -38.21 -3.84 46.27
CA MET A 263 -39.55 -3.34 45.82
C MET A 263 -39.75 -2.15 44.87
N GLY A 264 -40.53 -2.40 43.80
CA GLY A 264 -41.55 -1.48 43.26
C GLY A 264 -41.61 -1.30 41.72
N ASP A 265 -42.60 -1.94 41.07
CA ASP A 265 -43.50 -1.52 39.95
C ASP A 265 -42.95 -0.70 38.74
N GLU A 266 -43.46 -0.70 37.50
CA GLU A 266 -44.26 -1.55 36.60
C GLU A 266 -44.26 -0.80 35.22
N TYR A 267 -44.29 -1.53 34.10
CA TYR A 267 -44.61 -1.16 32.68
C TYR A 267 -43.71 -0.29 31.77
N GLY A 268 -43.55 -0.77 30.52
CA GLY A 268 -43.47 0.05 29.30
C GLY A 268 -42.45 -0.36 28.22
N ALA A 269 -42.90 -1.11 27.19
CA ALA A 269 -42.29 -1.18 25.85
C ALA A 269 -42.27 0.22 25.19
N ASP A 270 -41.50 0.61 24.17
CA ASP A 270 -40.91 0.03 22.94
C ASP A 270 -39.61 0.84 22.69
N GLY A 271 -38.53 0.33 22.09
CA GLY A 271 -38.37 0.25 20.64
C GLY A 271 -37.50 1.41 20.11
N GLU A 272 -36.46 1.06 19.35
CA GLU A 272 -35.55 1.94 18.57
C GLU A 272 -34.31 2.51 19.28
N ASN A 273 -33.21 1.73 19.24
CA ASN A 273 -31.85 2.27 19.28
C ASN A 273 -31.26 2.17 17.86
N GLU A 274 -31.28 3.29 17.13
CA GLU A 274 -30.27 3.61 16.14
C GLU A 274 -29.05 4.14 16.90
N ASP A 275 -28.07 3.28 17.18
CA ASP A 275 -26.83 3.72 17.80
C ASP A 275 -25.89 4.26 16.70
N ASP A 276 -25.94 5.58 16.58
CA ASP A 276 -25.04 6.47 15.85
C ASP A 276 -23.59 6.27 16.34
N TYR A 277 -22.65 6.18 15.40
CA TYR A 277 -21.22 5.99 15.71
C TYR A 277 -20.55 7.37 15.80
N ASP A 278 -20.52 7.96 16.99
CA ASP A 278 -19.54 8.99 17.35
C ASP A 278 -18.46 8.33 18.23
N ASP A 279 -17.27 8.17 17.66
CA ASP A 279 -16.05 7.76 18.35
C ASP A 279 -15.08 8.94 18.22
N GLU A 280 -15.35 10.00 18.97
CA GLU A 280 -14.32 10.96 19.36
C GLU A 280 -13.54 10.34 20.52
N GLU A 281 -12.23 10.16 20.36
CA GLU A 281 -11.27 10.52 21.41
C GLU A 281 -9.81 10.47 20.89
N ASP A 282 -9.16 11.61 21.17
CA ASP A 282 -7.77 11.84 21.52
C ASP A 282 -6.67 11.72 20.44
N GLU A 283 -6.43 12.89 19.83
CA GLU A 283 -5.19 13.30 19.19
C GLU A 283 -4.09 13.45 20.25
N GLU A 284 -3.17 12.49 20.34
CA GLU A 284 -1.81 12.81 20.81
C GLU A 284 -0.95 13.13 19.58
N GLU A 285 -0.63 14.41 19.45
CA GLU A 285 0.29 14.98 18.46
C GLU A 285 1.73 14.54 18.76
N ASP A 286 2.24 13.58 17.99
CA ASP A 286 3.68 13.42 17.83
C ASP A 286 4.15 14.36 16.70
N GLU A 287 4.64 15.54 17.07
CA GLU A 287 5.30 16.51 16.18
C GLU A 287 6.60 15.92 15.60
N GLU A 288 6.53 15.23 14.47
CA GLU A 288 7.71 15.08 13.60
C GLU A 288 7.85 16.36 12.75
N ASN A 289 8.72 17.26 13.24
CA ASN A 289 9.16 18.49 12.60
C ASN A 289 9.60 18.26 11.12
N ILE A 290 8.73 18.59 10.16
CA ILE A 290 9.07 18.64 8.73
C ILE A 290 9.58 20.04 8.42
N GLU A 291 10.89 20.23 8.59
CA GLU A 291 11.58 21.39 8.05
C GLU A 291 11.48 21.35 6.52
N ALA A 292 10.76 22.33 5.97
CA ALA A 292 10.62 22.55 4.55
C ALA A 292 11.98 22.95 3.97
N GLY A 293 12.55 22.09 3.13
CA GLY A 293 13.74 22.41 2.35
C GLY A 293 13.47 23.54 1.38
N VAL A 294 13.82 24.76 1.78
CA VAL A 294 14.10 25.88 0.88
C VAL A 294 15.53 25.70 0.36
N ALA A 295 15.67 25.39 -0.91
CA ALA A 295 16.95 25.50 -1.59
C ALA A 295 17.20 26.99 -1.87
N SER A 296 18.08 27.61 -1.09
CA SER A 296 18.69 28.89 -1.46
C SER A 296 19.89 28.64 -2.35
N GLU A 297 19.94 29.38 -3.45
CA GLU A 297 21.05 29.48 -4.39
C GLU A 297 22.22 30.16 -3.67
N ASP A 298 23.38 29.51 -3.60
CA ASP A 298 24.63 30.16 -3.22
C ASP A 298 25.31 30.68 -4.50
N GLU A 299 25.28 32.00 -4.68
CA GLU A 299 26.20 32.70 -5.56
C GLU A 299 27.57 32.80 -4.87
N GLU A 300 28.57 32.12 -5.41
CA GLU A 300 29.96 32.41 -5.06
C GLU A 300 30.44 33.63 -5.86
N SER A 301 30.55 34.74 -5.13
CA SER A 301 31.30 35.94 -5.48
C SER A 301 32.77 35.69 -5.17
N ASP A 302 33.62 35.59 -6.20
CA ASP A 302 35.08 35.59 -6.06
C ASP A 302 35.64 36.84 -6.76
N ASP A 303 35.92 37.87 -5.96
CA ASP A 303 36.68 39.05 -6.34
C ASP A 303 38.17 38.77 -6.04
N GLU A 304 39.00 38.54 -7.07
CA GLU A 304 40.40 38.95 -7.02
C GLU A 304 40.81 39.64 -8.34
N ASP A 305 40.85 40.97 -8.26
CA ASP A 305 41.60 41.84 -9.16
C ASP A 305 43.09 41.49 -9.14
N THR A 306 43.62 41.02 -10.28
CA THR A 306 45.00 41.37 -10.66
C THR A 306 45.07 41.74 -12.14
N GLU A 307 45.37 43.01 -12.36
CA GLU A 307 45.72 43.62 -13.62
C GLU A 307 46.90 42.88 -14.28
N ASN A 308 46.74 42.45 -15.54
CA ASN A 308 47.84 42.57 -16.48
C ASN A 308 47.32 42.83 -17.89
N ARG A 309 47.56 44.07 -18.33
CA ARG A 309 47.15 44.62 -19.62
C ARG A 309 48.39 44.71 -20.49
N GLY A 310 48.38 43.99 -21.62
CA GLY A 310 49.11 44.41 -22.82
C GLY A 310 50.02 43.37 -23.44
N GLU A 311 49.47 42.54 -24.32
CA GLU A 311 50.23 42.08 -25.50
C GLU A 311 49.46 42.47 -26.76
N THR A 312 50.05 43.45 -27.46
CA THR A 312 49.73 43.86 -28.81
C THR A 312 50.27 42.83 -29.80
N GLY A 313 49.41 42.34 -30.69
CA GLY A 313 49.82 41.54 -31.84
C GLY A 313 50.27 42.37 -33.04
N GLU A 314 51.05 41.68 -33.89
CA GLU A 314 51.46 41.96 -35.28
C GLU A 314 52.77 42.75 -35.54
N PRO A 315 53.44 42.57 -36.71
CA PRO A 315 54.11 41.34 -37.19
C PRO A 315 55.47 41.63 -37.89
N GLN A 316 56.34 40.62 -38.14
CA GLN A 316 57.29 40.52 -39.30
C GLN A 316 58.31 39.37 -39.10
N GLN A 317 58.31 38.37 -39.98
CA GLN A 317 59.19 38.14 -41.15
C GLN A 317 60.60 37.53 -40.85
N ALA A 318 60.76 36.32 -41.38
CA ALA A 318 61.85 35.78 -42.20
C ALA A 318 63.30 35.60 -41.67
N ALA A 319 63.78 34.38 -41.93
CA ALA A 319 65.12 33.99 -42.37
C ALA A 319 66.32 34.17 -41.41
N ASN A 320 66.75 33.08 -40.76
CA ASN A 320 67.86 32.20 -41.18
C ASN A 320 68.14 31.16 -40.09
#